data_AF-A0AA39UNB1-F1
#
_entry.id   AF-A0AA39UNB1-F1
#
_cell.length_a   1.000
_cell.length_b   1.000
_cell.length_c   1.000
_cell.angle_alpha   90.00
_cell.angle_beta   90.00
_cell.angle_gamma   90.00
#
_symmetry.space_group_name_H-M   'P 1'
#
loop_
_entity.id
_entity.type
_entity.pdbx_description
1 polymer ?
#
loop_
_entity_poly.entity_id
_entity_poly.type
_entity_poly.pdbx_seq_one_letter_code
_entity_poly.pdbx_strand_id
1 'polypeptide(L)'
;MDDSTGSHLSVVVDLSPTQWHLSGHSSNAYPLALNSFLSQLLVFLNAHLASKHENTLAVFGAFPGKSVMLYSSIDQESDTTMQMDSNSYLAFKVVDSVIVRKIRGELDALMDNEEEAPCGLVGALTKALCYVNRVALASTISSDNASQPLEAASPTDPRILILSVSPDLTTSYIPIMNAIFSAQKLKVAVDACQIYGTDSVFLQQAAHLTGGSYISLERRDALLQYLIMSFLSPPSIRKVLSVPTQDRVDFRAACFCHKNIIDIGFVCSVCLSIFCQPVPVCSTCRTKFPIKTLQRLNASKPLLSQTNGSVQRTPSSSQPPTPSRTGSVAPSASTRNGDTTSYQLPHSASIGQGGSNGANGTRQGSG
;
A
#
# COMPACT_ATOMS: atom_id res chain seq x y z
N MET A 1 -3.17 -2.85 29.43
CA MET A 1 -2.18 -2.99 28.33
C MET A 1 -2.07 -4.48 28.10
N ASP A 2 -3.07 -5.05 27.43
CA ASP A 2 -3.08 -6.48 27.09
C ASP A 2 -2.34 -6.62 25.76
N ASP A 3 -1.00 -6.64 25.83
CA ASP A 3 -0.12 -6.65 24.67
C ASP A 3 0.33 -8.08 24.29
N SER A 4 -0.50 -9.08 24.64
CA SER A 4 -0.20 -10.51 24.54
C SER A 4 -0.61 -11.14 23.21
N THR A 5 -1.07 -10.36 22.23
CA THR A 5 -1.65 -10.94 21.00
C THR A 5 -0.66 -10.87 19.85
N GLY A 6 -0.33 -12.02 19.27
CA GLY A 6 0.40 -12.12 18.00
C GLY A 6 -0.33 -11.43 16.85
N SER A 7 0.42 -10.83 15.92
CA SER A 7 -0.14 -10.21 14.72
C SER A 7 0.08 -11.10 13.50
N HIS A 8 -0.91 -11.15 12.60
CA HIS A 8 -0.80 -11.86 11.34
C HIS A 8 -0.54 -10.88 10.19
N LEU A 9 0.52 -11.12 9.42
CA LEU A 9 0.83 -10.37 8.21
C LEU A 9 0.72 -11.27 6.98
N SER A 10 -0.18 -10.91 6.07
CA SER A 10 -0.25 -11.48 4.72
C SER A 10 0.36 -10.50 3.73
N VAL A 11 1.45 -10.87 3.06
CA VAL A 11 2.10 -10.02 2.04
C VAL A 11 1.75 -10.53 0.65
N VAL A 12 1.20 -9.65 -0.19
CA VAL A 12 0.96 -9.91 -1.61
C VAL A 12 2.01 -9.16 -2.42
N VAL A 13 2.79 -9.90 -3.19
CA VAL A 13 3.89 -9.36 -4.00
C VAL A 13 3.53 -9.50 -5.46
N ASP A 14 3.48 -8.36 -6.17
CA ASP A 14 3.37 -8.31 -7.62
C ASP A 14 4.71 -8.69 -8.26
N LEU A 15 4.72 -9.76 -9.05
CA LEU A 15 5.89 -10.38 -9.68
C LEU A 15 5.73 -10.44 -11.21
N SER A 16 5.24 -9.38 -11.84
CA SER A 16 5.30 -9.23 -13.30
C SER A 16 6.74 -9.00 -13.79
N PRO A 17 7.31 -9.91 -14.61
CA PRO A 17 8.70 -9.81 -15.07
C PRO A 17 8.98 -8.56 -15.90
N THR A 18 8.07 -8.19 -16.81
CA THR A 18 8.24 -7.01 -17.66
C THR A 18 8.25 -5.73 -16.85
N GLN A 19 7.38 -5.64 -15.86
CA GLN A 19 7.29 -4.46 -15.02
C GLN A 19 8.51 -4.33 -14.07
N TRP A 20 9.00 -5.45 -13.53
CA TRP A 20 10.25 -5.47 -12.75
C TRP A 20 11.47 -5.13 -13.61
N HIS A 21 11.49 -5.56 -14.88
CA HIS A 21 12.50 -5.16 -15.84
C HIS A 21 12.44 -3.66 -16.07
N LEU A 22 11.27 -3.09 -16.36
CA LEU A 22 11.06 -1.64 -16.53
C LEU A 22 11.47 -0.83 -15.30
N SER A 23 11.14 -1.30 -14.09
CA SER A 23 11.57 -0.67 -12.82
C SER A 23 13.10 -0.62 -12.68
N GLY A 24 13.80 -1.66 -13.11
CA GLY A 24 15.26 -1.78 -13.02
C GLY A 24 16.06 -1.02 -14.08
N HIS A 25 15.40 -0.41 -15.08
CA HIS A 25 16.11 0.33 -16.12
C HIS A 25 16.82 1.57 -15.58
N SER A 26 18.05 1.79 -16.02
CA SER A 26 18.89 2.94 -15.65
C SER A 26 18.34 4.29 -16.10
N SER A 27 17.32 4.31 -16.97
CA SER A 27 16.61 5.53 -17.36
C SER A 27 15.73 6.10 -16.23
N ASN A 28 15.40 5.30 -15.22
CA ASN A 28 14.64 5.77 -14.07
C ASN A 28 15.54 6.51 -13.09
N ALA A 29 15.03 7.58 -12.47
CA ALA A 29 15.77 8.36 -11.47
C ALA A 29 16.21 7.51 -10.26
N TYR A 30 15.38 6.54 -9.86
CA TYR A 30 15.65 5.59 -8.78
C TYR A 30 15.35 4.17 -9.28
N PRO A 31 16.33 3.47 -9.91
CA PRO A 31 16.12 2.13 -10.41
C PRO A 31 16.09 1.13 -9.26
N LEU A 32 15.09 0.24 -9.28
CA LEU A 32 14.98 -0.86 -8.32
C LEU A 32 14.84 -2.17 -9.08
N ALA A 33 15.91 -2.96 -9.05
CA ALA A 33 15.93 -4.31 -9.62
C ALA A 33 15.29 -5.31 -8.64
N LEU A 34 14.73 -6.39 -9.20
CA LEU A 34 14.01 -7.43 -8.44
C LEU A 34 14.86 -8.05 -7.32
N ASN A 35 16.16 -8.27 -7.56
CA ASN A 35 17.07 -8.83 -6.55
C ASN A 35 17.22 -7.91 -5.32
N SER A 36 17.44 -6.61 -5.54
CA SER A 36 17.53 -5.63 -4.44
C SER A 36 16.20 -5.50 -3.71
N PHE A 37 15.09 -5.49 -4.45
CA PHE A 37 13.74 -5.54 -3.87
C PHE A 37 13.55 -6.75 -2.96
N LEU A 38 13.87 -7.96 -3.44
CA LEU A 38 13.71 -9.18 -2.66
C LEU A 38 14.57 -9.16 -1.40
N SER A 39 15.82 -8.69 -1.49
CA SER A 39 16.66 -8.53 -0.29
C SER A 39 16.03 -7.60 0.75
N GLN A 40 15.49 -6.46 0.33
CA GLN A 40 14.83 -5.51 1.24
C GLN A 40 13.52 -6.07 1.79
N LEU A 41 12.75 -6.79 0.98
CA LEU A 41 11.52 -7.47 1.39
C LEU A 41 11.81 -8.54 2.46
N LEU A 42 12.79 -9.41 2.23
CA LEU A 42 13.15 -10.47 3.18
C LEU A 42 13.58 -9.89 4.54
N VAL A 43 14.37 -8.81 4.54
CA VAL A 43 14.73 -8.10 5.78
C VAL A 43 13.49 -7.58 6.50
N PHE A 44 12.52 -7.01 5.78
CA PHE A 44 11.25 -6.56 6.36
C PHE A 44 10.42 -7.73 6.94
N LEU A 45 10.32 -8.85 6.24
CA LEU A 45 9.62 -10.04 6.71
C LEU A 45 10.27 -10.59 8.00
N ASN A 46 11.60 -10.66 8.01
CA ASN A 46 12.38 -11.09 9.17
C ASN A 46 12.23 -10.12 10.34
N ALA A 47 12.17 -8.80 10.08
CA ALA A 47 11.89 -7.81 11.12
C ALA A 47 10.48 -7.97 11.72
N HIS A 48 9.47 -8.31 10.91
CA HIS A 48 8.13 -8.60 11.41
C HIS A 48 8.11 -9.85 12.30
N LEU A 49 8.75 -10.94 11.87
CA LEU A 49 8.87 -12.16 12.67
C LEU A 49 9.69 -11.94 13.95
N ALA A 50 10.73 -11.09 13.90
CA ALA A 50 11.53 -10.74 15.06
C ALA A 50 10.79 -9.86 16.08
N SER A 51 9.74 -9.14 15.66
CA SER A 51 9.04 -8.18 16.52
C SER A 51 8.23 -8.86 17.64
N LYS A 52 7.57 -9.98 17.36
CA LYS A 52 6.90 -10.82 18.36
C LYS A 52 6.97 -12.29 17.95
N HIS A 53 7.24 -13.17 18.90
CA HIS A 53 7.34 -14.62 18.68
C HIS A 53 6.05 -15.29 18.18
N GLU A 54 4.88 -14.73 18.52
CA GLU A 54 3.57 -15.19 18.06
C GLU A 54 3.16 -14.61 16.69
N ASN A 55 4.01 -13.77 16.07
CA ASN A 55 3.70 -13.23 14.76
C ASN A 55 3.70 -14.33 13.70
N THR A 56 2.67 -14.33 12.88
CA THR A 56 2.51 -15.29 11.78
C THR A 56 2.58 -14.58 10.44
N LEU A 57 3.18 -15.24 9.46
CA LEU A 57 3.44 -14.66 8.15
C LEU A 57 2.88 -15.57 7.05
N ALA A 58 2.24 -14.96 6.05
CA ALA A 58 1.93 -15.60 4.78
C ALA A 58 2.38 -14.70 3.64
N VAL A 59 2.97 -15.28 2.60
CA VAL A 59 3.46 -14.54 1.42
C VAL A 59 2.85 -15.14 0.16
N PHE A 60 2.23 -14.29 -0.65
CA PHE A 60 1.57 -14.64 -1.90
C PHE A 60 2.23 -13.91 -3.06
N GLY A 61 2.59 -14.65 -4.10
CA GLY A 61 3.09 -14.09 -5.36
C GLY A 61 1.96 -13.95 -6.37
N ALA A 62 1.81 -12.75 -6.93
CA ALA A 62 0.97 -12.47 -8.08
C ALA A 62 1.84 -12.47 -9.34
N PHE A 63 1.74 -13.54 -10.13
CA PHE A 63 2.43 -13.70 -11.40
C PHE A 63 1.48 -13.39 -12.56
N PRO A 64 2.00 -13.16 -13.79
CA PRO A 64 1.20 -13.14 -15.00
C PRO A 64 0.29 -14.38 -15.10
N GLY A 65 -1.03 -14.19 -15.11
CA GLY A 65 -2.02 -15.28 -15.26
C GLY A 65 -2.15 -16.25 -14.07
N LYS A 66 -1.28 -16.20 -13.05
CA LYS A 66 -1.27 -17.15 -11.93
C LYS A 66 -1.03 -16.44 -10.60
N SER A 67 -1.63 -16.95 -9.53
CA SER A 67 -1.30 -16.54 -8.16
C SER A 67 -0.87 -17.75 -7.34
N VAL A 68 0.19 -17.63 -6.54
CA VAL A 68 0.79 -18.76 -5.80
C VAL A 68 1.07 -18.35 -4.37
N MET A 69 0.87 -19.28 -3.43
CA MET A 69 1.34 -19.11 -2.06
C MET A 69 2.82 -19.47 -1.99
N LEU A 70 3.66 -18.47 -1.75
CA LEU A 70 5.10 -18.63 -1.64
C LEU A 70 5.45 -19.20 -0.27
N TYR A 71 4.91 -18.63 0.80
CA TYR A 71 5.23 -19.04 2.15
C TYR A 71 4.01 -18.95 3.07
N SER A 72 3.94 -19.84 4.06
CA SER A 72 2.92 -19.88 5.11
C SER A 72 3.59 -20.40 6.37
N SER A 73 3.51 -19.65 7.47
CA SER A 73 4.04 -20.12 8.77
C SER A 73 3.27 -21.33 9.31
N ILE A 74 2.04 -21.57 8.85
CA ILE A 74 1.13 -22.60 9.39
C ILE A 74 1.20 -23.90 8.58
N ASP A 75 1.43 -23.78 7.27
CA ASP A 75 1.44 -24.94 6.34
C ASP A 75 2.88 -25.39 6.02
N GLN A 76 3.83 -25.28 6.96
CA GLN A 76 5.21 -25.71 6.69
C GLN A 76 5.27 -27.22 6.41
N GLU A 77 5.49 -27.59 5.15
CA GLU A 77 5.89 -28.94 4.76
C GLU A 77 7.29 -29.19 5.33
N SER A 78 7.43 -30.27 6.08
CA SER A 78 8.59 -30.67 6.90
C SER A 78 9.82 -31.12 6.08
N ASP A 79 10.06 -30.51 4.91
CA ASP A 79 11.03 -30.99 3.91
C ASP A 79 12.34 -30.19 3.87
N THR A 80 12.65 -29.44 4.93
CA THR A 80 13.79 -28.52 4.93
C THR A 80 14.96 -29.06 5.77
N THR A 81 15.75 -29.96 5.19
CA THR A 81 17.11 -30.32 5.67
C THR A 81 18.10 -29.19 5.38
N MET A 82 17.94 -28.04 6.04
CA MET A 82 18.89 -26.92 5.94
C MET A 82 20.06 -27.11 6.92
N GLN A 83 21.29 -26.99 6.43
CA GLN A 83 22.48 -26.95 7.27
C GLN A 83 22.46 -25.71 8.18
N MET A 84 22.61 -25.94 9.48
CA MET A 84 22.71 -24.90 10.50
C MET A 84 24.05 -24.19 10.38
N ASP A 85 24.01 -22.89 10.10
CA ASP A 85 25.15 -22.01 10.33
C ASP A 85 25.01 -21.42 11.74
N SER A 86 26.05 -21.54 12.57
CA SER A 86 26.02 -21.15 14.00
C SER A 86 25.62 -19.70 14.27
N ASN A 87 25.64 -18.82 13.27
CA ASN A 87 25.37 -17.38 13.40
C ASN A 87 24.04 -16.93 12.74
N SER A 88 23.22 -17.85 12.23
CA SER A 88 21.96 -17.51 11.55
C SER A 88 20.75 -18.04 12.31
N TYR A 89 19.71 -17.21 12.44
CA TYR A 89 18.44 -17.67 13.00
C TYR A 89 17.72 -18.57 11.97
N LEU A 90 17.51 -19.83 12.34
CA LEU A 90 17.07 -20.87 11.41
C LEU A 90 15.72 -20.53 10.76
N ALA A 91 14.76 -19.99 11.51
CA ALA A 91 13.45 -19.68 10.96
C ALA A 91 13.52 -18.62 9.84
N PHE A 92 14.39 -17.62 9.97
CA PHE A 92 14.60 -16.61 8.92
C PHE A 92 15.26 -17.23 7.68
N LYS A 93 16.28 -18.07 7.88
CA LYS A 93 16.94 -18.77 6.77
C LYS A 93 15.98 -19.69 6.00
N VAL A 94 15.07 -20.37 6.71
CA VAL A 94 14.02 -21.20 6.09
C VAL A 94 13.08 -20.34 5.27
N VAL A 95 12.54 -19.25 5.85
CA VAL A 95 11.65 -18.30 5.16
C VAL A 95 12.30 -17.77 3.88
N ASP A 96 13.52 -17.24 4.00
CA ASP A 96 14.27 -16.64 2.90
C ASP A 96 14.51 -17.67 1.77
N SER A 97 14.99 -18.88 2.14
CA SER A 97 15.30 -19.92 1.16
C SER A 97 14.06 -20.44 0.43
N VAL A 98 12.93 -20.61 1.13
CA VAL A 98 11.68 -21.12 0.55
C VAL A 98 11.06 -20.09 -0.39
N ILE A 99 11.01 -18.82 0.01
CA ILE A 99 10.47 -17.74 -0.81
C ILE A 99 11.29 -17.59 -2.10
N VAL A 100 12.62 -17.48 -1.98
CA VAL A 100 13.50 -17.29 -3.15
C VAL A 100 13.43 -18.50 -4.09
N ARG A 101 13.42 -19.73 -3.55
CA ARG A 101 13.34 -20.95 -4.36
C ARG A 101 12.04 -21.02 -5.16
N LYS A 102 10.89 -20.73 -4.52
CA LYS A 102 9.59 -20.77 -5.20
C LYS A 102 9.42 -19.65 -6.21
N ILE A 103 9.85 -18.42 -5.89
CA ILE A 103 9.81 -17.31 -6.85
C ILE A 103 10.64 -17.66 -8.08
N ARG A 104 11.85 -18.20 -7.90
CA ARG A 104 12.71 -18.61 -9.00
C ARG A 104 12.07 -19.71 -9.86
N GLY A 105 11.54 -20.76 -9.24
CA GLY A 105 10.90 -21.85 -9.98
C GLY A 105 9.67 -21.40 -10.79
N GLU A 106 8.86 -20.49 -10.24
CA GLU A 106 7.72 -19.93 -10.96
C GLU A 106 8.15 -18.95 -12.07
N LEU A 107 9.20 -18.15 -11.84
CA LEU A 107 9.73 -17.24 -12.85
C LEU A 107 10.35 -18.00 -14.02
N ASP A 108 11.10 -19.07 -13.75
CA ASP A 108 11.71 -19.93 -14.77
C ASP A 108 10.63 -20.62 -15.62
N ALA A 109 9.52 -21.07 -15.01
CA ALA A 109 8.39 -21.68 -15.73
C ALA A 109 7.60 -20.69 -16.61
N LEU A 110 7.66 -19.39 -16.32
CA LEU A 110 6.98 -18.36 -17.10
C LEU A 110 7.77 -17.96 -18.35
N MET A 111 9.09 -18.20 -18.38
CA MET A 111 9.94 -17.87 -19.52
C MET A 111 9.56 -18.63 -20.81
N ASP A 112 8.83 -19.75 -20.68
CA ASP A 112 8.40 -20.58 -21.80
C ASP A 112 7.11 -20.09 -22.50
N ASN A 113 6.44 -19.05 -21.98
CA ASN A 113 5.20 -18.54 -22.56
C ASN A 113 5.45 -17.27 -23.39
N GLU A 114 4.98 -17.25 -24.65
CA GLU A 114 5.19 -16.11 -25.57
C GLU A 114 4.25 -14.91 -25.30
N GLU A 115 3.10 -15.11 -24.64
CA GLU A 115 2.12 -14.06 -24.36
C GLU A 115 2.00 -13.80 -22.85
N GLU A 116 2.38 -12.60 -22.40
CA GLU A 116 2.28 -12.23 -20.97
C GLU A 116 0.83 -11.92 -20.61
N ALA A 117 0.22 -12.83 -19.85
CA ALA A 117 -1.09 -12.63 -19.25
C ALA A 117 -1.08 -11.48 -18.22
N PRO A 118 -2.22 -10.82 -17.95
CA PRO A 118 -2.30 -9.80 -16.92
C PRO A 118 -1.93 -10.35 -15.53
N CYS A 119 -1.37 -9.50 -14.67
CA CYS A 119 -0.96 -9.89 -13.32
C CYS A 119 -2.14 -10.45 -12.49
N GLY A 120 -1.92 -11.59 -11.84
CA GLY A 120 -2.87 -12.30 -11.00
C GLY A 120 -3.14 -11.67 -9.63
N LEU A 121 -3.08 -10.33 -9.49
CA LEU A 121 -3.22 -9.61 -8.22
C LEU A 121 -4.54 -9.96 -7.50
N VAL A 122 -5.64 -10.00 -8.24
CA VAL A 122 -6.97 -10.38 -7.73
C VAL A 122 -6.95 -11.76 -7.08
N GLY A 123 -6.32 -12.72 -7.77
CA GLY A 123 -6.21 -14.09 -7.30
C GLY A 123 -5.36 -14.17 -6.03
N ALA A 124 -4.27 -13.41 -5.96
CA ALA A 124 -3.41 -13.37 -4.78
C ALA A 124 -4.12 -12.71 -3.58
N LEU A 125 -4.80 -11.58 -3.80
CA LEU A 125 -5.56 -10.88 -2.76
C LEU A 125 -6.70 -11.75 -2.21
N THR A 126 -7.45 -12.42 -3.08
CA THR A 126 -8.53 -13.32 -2.66
C THR A 126 -7.99 -14.52 -1.87
N LYS A 127 -6.86 -15.10 -2.30
CA LYS A 127 -6.19 -16.17 -1.56
C LYS A 127 -5.72 -15.71 -0.18
N ALA A 128 -5.15 -14.52 -0.08
CA ALA A 128 -4.77 -13.91 1.18
C ALA A 128 -5.98 -13.74 2.11
N LEU A 129 -7.09 -13.21 1.61
CA LEU A 129 -8.32 -13.05 2.40
C LEU A 129 -8.90 -14.38 2.88
N CYS A 130 -8.95 -15.39 2.00
CA CYS A 130 -9.41 -16.72 2.37
C CYS A 130 -8.48 -17.37 3.41
N TYR A 131 -7.17 -17.18 3.27
CA TYR A 131 -6.19 -17.66 4.24
C TYR A 131 -6.36 -16.99 5.60
N VAL A 132 -6.45 -15.66 5.64
CA VAL A 132 -6.70 -14.90 6.87
C VAL A 132 -7.97 -15.38 7.56
N ASN A 133 -9.06 -15.55 6.79
CA ASN A 133 -10.32 -16.07 7.33
C ASN A 133 -10.16 -17.49 7.89
N ARG A 134 -9.40 -18.36 7.22
CA ARG A 134 -9.10 -19.71 7.70
C ARG A 134 -8.31 -19.68 9.01
N VAL A 135 -7.30 -18.83 9.12
CA VAL A 135 -6.49 -18.69 10.35
C VAL A 135 -7.33 -18.14 11.50
N ALA A 136 -8.12 -17.10 11.25
CA ALA A 136 -9.02 -16.53 12.24
C ALA A 136 -10.03 -17.58 12.75
N LEU A 137 -10.59 -18.41 11.85
CA LEU A 137 -11.51 -19.49 12.24
C LEU A 137 -10.80 -20.62 12.98
N ALA A 138 -9.60 -21.02 12.55
CA ALA A 138 -8.83 -22.07 13.23
C ALA A 138 -8.56 -21.70 14.70
N SER A 139 -8.18 -20.43 14.95
CA SER A 139 -8.01 -19.91 16.31
C SER A 139 -9.30 -20.00 17.14
N THR A 140 -10.47 -19.80 16.54
CA THR A 140 -11.77 -19.92 17.26
C THR A 140 -12.22 -21.36 17.51
N ILE A 141 -11.88 -22.29 16.63
CA ILE A 141 -12.28 -23.71 16.78
C ILE A 141 -11.41 -24.42 17.81
N SER A 142 -10.13 -24.07 17.92
CA SER A 142 -9.23 -24.59 18.96
C SER A 142 -9.70 -24.28 20.38
N SER A 143 -10.47 -23.19 20.57
CA SER A 143 -11.05 -22.83 21.87
C SER A 143 -12.31 -23.62 22.29
N ASP A 144 -13.04 -24.25 21.36
CA ASP A 144 -14.33 -24.90 21.68
C ASP A 144 -14.19 -26.34 22.23
N ASN A 145 -13.01 -26.98 22.08
CA ASN A 145 -12.77 -28.37 22.53
C ASN A 145 -12.10 -28.50 23.90
N ALA A 146 -11.86 -27.40 24.63
CA ALA A 146 -11.27 -27.43 25.97
C ALA A 146 -12.25 -26.84 27.00
N SER A 147 -12.74 -27.68 27.90
CA SER A 147 -13.65 -27.36 29.02
C SER A 147 -12.95 -26.60 30.16
N GLN A 148 -12.20 -25.54 29.85
CA GLN A 148 -11.54 -24.64 30.81
C GLN A 148 -11.74 -23.18 30.36
N PRO A 149 -12.44 -22.33 31.14
CA PRO A 149 -12.68 -20.93 30.80
C PRO A 149 -11.50 -20.05 31.22
N LEU A 150 -10.33 -20.24 30.60
CA LEU A 150 -9.17 -19.38 30.79
C LEU A 150 -8.60 -18.97 29.43
N GLU A 151 -8.83 -17.68 29.12
CA GLU A 151 -8.21 -16.87 28.07
C GLU A 151 -8.46 -17.34 26.63
N ALA A 152 -9.47 -16.72 26.00
CA ALA A 152 -9.67 -16.76 24.56
C ALA A 152 -8.34 -16.54 23.84
N ALA A 153 -7.88 -17.52 23.06
CA ALA A 153 -6.77 -17.33 22.14
C ALA A 153 -7.07 -16.07 21.33
N SER A 154 -6.31 -15.02 21.63
CA SER A 154 -6.67 -13.67 21.22
C SER A 154 -6.82 -13.60 19.71
N PRO A 155 -7.78 -12.82 19.18
CA PRO A 155 -7.85 -12.58 17.76
C PRO A 155 -6.50 -12.01 17.33
N THR A 156 -5.78 -12.74 16.49
CA THR A 156 -4.64 -12.15 15.77
C THR A 156 -5.16 -10.89 15.09
N ASP A 157 -4.35 -9.83 15.03
CA ASP A 157 -4.69 -8.62 14.26
C ASP A 157 -4.21 -8.84 12.83
N PRO A 158 -5.05 -9.36 11.90
CA PRO A 158 -4.65 -9.63 10.54
C PRO A 158 -4.58 -8.34 9.74
N ARG A 159 -3.50 -8.20 8.98
CA ARG A 159 -3.37 -7.19 7.94
C ARG A 159 -2.82 -7.78 6.66
N ILE A 160 -3.19 -7.15 5.55
CA ILE A 160 -2.68 -7.50 4.23
C ILE A 160 -1.82 -6.33 3.73
N LEU A 161 -0.58 -6.60 3.35
CA LEU A 161 0.29 -5.64 2.67
C LEU A 161 0.42 -6.01 1.20
N ILE A 162 0.07 -5.10 0.31
CA ILE A 162 0.17 -5.26 -1.14
C ILE A 162 1.37 -4.46 -1.63
N LEU A 163 2.32 -5.13 -2.27
CA LEU A 163 3.46 -4.52 -2.96
C LEU A 163 3.18 -4.61 -4.46
N SER A 164 2.75 -3.49 -5.05
CA SER A 164 2.34 -3.43 -6.45
C SER A 164 3.36 -2.71 -7.30
N VAL A 165 3.57 -3.23 -8.52
CA VAL A 165 4.51 -2.69 -9.50
C VAL A 165 3.77 -2.42 -10.81
N SER A 166 2.76 -3.22 -11.12
CA SER A 166 1.95 -3.17 -12.34
C SER A 166 0.89 -2.06 -12.26
N PRO A 167 0.51 -1.48 -13.41
CA PRO A 167 -0.60 -0.53 -13.47
C PRO A 167 -1.97 -1.21 -13.27
N ASP A 168 -2.96 -0.41 -12.89
CA ASP A 168 -4.33 -0.87 -12.71
C ASP A 168 -4.97 -1.30 -14.04
N LEU A 169 -5.58 -2.49 -14.05
CA LEU A 169 -6.38 -2.98 -15.16
C LEU A 169 -7.87 -2.81 -14.87
N THR A 170 -8.58 -2.15 -15.77
CA THR A 170 -10.01 -1.86 -15.62
C THR A 170 -10.90 -3.12 -15.59
N THR A 171 -10.42 -4.21 -16.18
CA THR A 171 -11.06 -5.54 -16.13
C THR A 171 -11.03 -6.14 -14.72
N SER A 172 -10.01 -5.83 -13.93
CA SER A 172 -9.82 -6.32 -12.55
C SER A 172 -10.58 -5.49 -11.51
N TYR A 173 -11.21 -4.38 -11.90
CA TYR A 173 -11.93 -3.49 -10.97
C TYR A 173 -12.97 -4.21 -10.11
N ILE A 174 -13.92 -4.94 -10.73
CA ILE A 174 -15.02 -5.57 -9.99
C ILE A 174 -14.50 -6.61 -9.00
N PRO A 175 -13.62 -7.55 -9.39
CA PRO A 175 -13.06 -8.50 -8.44
C PRO A 175 -12.25 -7.85 -7.31
N ILE A 176 -11.43 -6.82 -7.60
CA ILE A 176 -10.66 -6.10 -6.57
C ILE A 176 -11.60 -5.43 -5.57
N MET A 177 -12.62 -4.71 -6.05
CA MET A 177 -13.58 -4.05 -5.17
C MET A 177 -14.36 -5.03 -4.30
N ASN A 178 -14.76 -6.17 -4.85
CA ASN A 178 -15.42 -7.22 -4.06
C ASN A 178 -14.48 -7.78 -2.97
N ALA A 179 -13.19 -7.94 -3.28
CA ALA A 179 -12.19 -8.34 -2.30
C ALA A 179 -11.99 -7.27 -1.21
N ILE A 180 -11.95 -5.98 -1.57
CA ILE A 180 -11.84 -4.87 -0.61
C ILE A 180 -13.07 -4.81 0.32
N PHE A 181 -14.28 -4.92 -0.21
CA PHE A 181 -15.49 -4.93 0.62
C PHE A 181 -15.55 -6.18 1.53
N SER A 182 -15.01 -7.30 1.07
CA SER A 182 -14.85 -8.50 1.89
C SER A 182 -13.82 -8.27 3.01
N ALA A 183 -12.69 -7.64 2.71
CA ALA A 183 -11.68 -7.27 3.68
C ALA A 183 -12.24 -6.31 4.75
N GLN A 184 -13.02 -5.31 4.32
CA GLN A 184 -13.70 -4.37 5.21
C GLN A 184 -14.69 -5.09 6.14
N LYS A 185 -15.46 -6.05 5.62
CA LYS A 185 -16.40 -6.86 6.41
C LYS A 185 -15.67 -7.74 7.44
N LEU A 186 -14.52 -8.29 7.07
CA LEU A 186 -13.65 -9.09 7.95
C LEU A 186 -12.82 -8.21 8.91
N LYS A 187 -12.91 -6.88 8.81
CA LYS A 187 -12.10 -5.91 9.57
C LYS A 187 -10.59 -6.10 9.40
N VAL A 188 -10.16 -6.53 8.21
CA VAL A 188 -8.75 -6.69 7.85
C VAL A 188 -8.28 -5.41 7.19
N ALA A 189 -7.27 -4.76 7.77
CA ALA A 189 -6.64 -3.59 7.16
C ALA A 189 -5.83 -3.99 5.92
N VAL A 190 -6.03 -3.29 4.81
CA VAL A 190 -5.28 -3.49 3.57
C VAL A 190 -4.34 -2.30 3.37
N ASP A 191 -3.06 -2.56 3.55
CA ASP A 191 -1.97 -1.65 3.25
C ASP A 191 -1.49 -1.86 1.82
N ALA A 192 -1.12 -0.78 1.15
CA ALA A 192 -0.64 -0.84 -0.21
C ALA A 192 0.57 0.07 -0.44
N CYS A 193 1.56 -0.46 -1.13
CA CYS A 193 2.77 0.23 -1.53
C CYS A 193 2.90 0.12 -3.05
N GLN A 194 2.78 1.25 -3.75
CA GLN A 194 3.05 1.33 -5.18
C GLN A 194 4.54 1.58 -5.38
N ILE A 195 5.25 0.57 -5.89
CA ILE A 195 6.71 0.63 -6.07
C ILE A 195 7.07 1.30 -7.39
N TYR A 196 6.35 0.97 -8.46
CA TYR A 196 6.61 1.48 -9.80
C TYR A 196 5.29 1.65 -10.55
N GLY A 197 5.26 2.51 -11.56
CA GLY A 197 4.05 2.86 -12.29
C GLY A 197 3.32 4.08 -11.74
N THR A 198 2.14 4.35 -12.31
CA THR A 198 1.24 5.42 -11.87
C THR A 198 0.52 5.00 -10.60
N ASP A 199 0.05 5.99 -9.83
CA ASP A 199 -0.73 5.71 -8.64
C ASP A 199 -1.98 4.89 -8.95
N SER A 200 -2.16 3.81 -8.19
CA SER A 200 -3.31 2.92 -8.31
C SER A 200 -4.51 3.50 -7.55
N VAL A 201 -5.58 3.81 -8.29
CA VAL A 201 -6.83 4.31 -7.69
C VAL A 201 -7.49 3.19 -6.88
N PHE A 202 -7.40 1.95 -7.34
CA PHE A 202 -8.02 0.81 -6.66
C PHE A 202 -7.35 0.53 -5.31
N LEU A 203 -6.02 0.60 -5.25
CA LEU A 203 -5.27 0.40 -4.00
C LEU A 203 -5.42 1.58 -3.03
N GLN A 204 -5.55 2.81 -3.54
CA GLN A 204 -5.91 3.96 -2.70
C GLN A 204 -7.30 3.78 -2.06
N GLN A 205 -8.30 3.35 -2.84
CA GLN A 205 -9.62 3.01 -2.32
C GLN A 205 -9.56 1.86 -1.31
N ALA A 206 -8.73 0.84 -1.56
CA ALA A 206 -8.52 -0.28 -0.64
C ALA A 206 -8.05 0.20 0.74
N ALA A 207 -7.00 1.01 0.77
CA ALA A 207 -6.44 1.56 2.00
C ALA A 207 -7.48 2.40 2.74
N HIS A 208 -8.16 3.31 2.05
CA HIS A 208 -9.15 4.18 2.69
C HIS A 208 -10.37 3.43 3.23
N LEU A 209 -10.93 2.48 2.47
CA LEU A 209 -12.12 1.73 2.89
C LEU A 209 -11.85 0.76 4.06
N THR A 210 -10.63 0.25 4.16
CA THR A 210 -10.22 -0.71 5.21
C THR A 210 -9.52 -0.05 6.41
N GLY A 211 -9.18 1.23 6.32
CA GLY A 211 -8.40 1.94 7.33
C GLY A 211 -6.90 1.59 7.31
N GLY A 212 -6.39 1.11 6.17
CA GLY A 212 -4.98 0.89 5.92
C GLY A 212 -4.25 2.13 5.41
N SER A 213 -2.97 1.96 5.08
CA SER A 213 -2.09 3.00 4.56
C SER A 213 -1.76 2.77 3.09
N TYR A 214 -1.76 3.83 2.29
CA TYR A 214 -1.30 3.81 0.90
C TYR A 214 -0.06 4.69 0.75
N ILE A 215 1.00 4.17 0.15
CA ILE A 215 2.21 4.94 -0.15
C ILE A 215 2.63 4.67 -1.60
N SER A 216 2.88 5.75 -2.34
CA SER A 216 3.52 5.71 -3.64
C SER A 216 5.00 6.07 -3.48
N LEU A 217 5.90 5.23 -3.97
CA LEU A 217 7.34 5.40 -3.79
C LEU A 217 7.93 6.31 -4.86
N GLU A 218 8.33 7.51 -4.45
CA GLU A 218 9.19 8.38 -5.28
C GLU A 218 10.63 7.84 -5.31
N ARG A 219 11.20 7.54 -4.12
CA ARG A 219 12.55 7.00 -3.94
C ARG A 219 12.51 5.50 -3.66
N ARG A 220 12.69 4.70 -4.72
CA ARG A 220 12.58 3.23 -4.68
C ARG A 220 13.79 2.54 -4.08
N ASP A 221 14.93 3.20 -4.08
CA ASP A 221 16.18 2.79 -3.44
C ASP A 221 16.04 2.66 -1.91
N ALA A 222 15.23 3.52 -1.30
CA ALA A 222 14.98 3.54 0.15
C ALA A 222 13.75 2.69 0.58
N LEU A 223 13.35 1.68 -0.20
CA LEU A 223 12.15 0.87 0.05
C LEU A 223 12.08 0.33 1.49
N LEU A 224 13.17 -0.23 2.02
CA LEU A 224 13.20 -0.79 3.38
C LEU A 224 12.80 0.25 4.44
N GLN A 225 13.23 1.51 4.28
CA GLN A 225 12.88 2.60 5.19
C GLN A 225 11.36 2.82 5.20
N TYR A 226 10.73 2.87 4.02
CA TYR A 226 9.27 2.99 3.91
C TYR A 226 8.56 1.78 4.50
N LEU A 227 9.05 0.56 4.24
CA LEU A 227 8.47 -0.67 4.77
C LEU A 227 8.47 -0.70 6.30
N ILE A 228 9.60 -0.37 6.91
CA ILE A 228 9.73 -0.36 8.37
C ILE A 228 8.90 0.77 8.99
N MET A 229 9.01 1.99 8.46
CA MET A 229 8.40 3.17 9.09
C MET A 229 6.87 3.19 8.98
N SER A 230 6.30 2.61 7.92
CA SER A 230 4.87 2.69 7.65
C SER A 230 4.11 1.37 7.82
N PHE A 231 4.72 0.22 7.49
CA PHE A 231 4.01 -1.05 7.39
C PHE A 231 4.40 -2.09 8.46
N LEU A 232 5.48 -1.86 9.22
CA LEU A 232 5.89 -2.77 10.29
C LEU A 232 4.93 -2.74 11.47
N SER A 233 4.50 -1.54 11.89
CA SER A 233 3.61 -1.36 13.03
C SER A 233 2.18 -1.83 12.70
N PRO A 234 1.51 -2.55 13.61
CA PRO A 234 0.12 -2.95 13.45
C PRO A 234 -0.83 -1.73 13.53
N PRO A 235 -2.02 -1.79 12.89
CA PRO A 235 -2.99 -0.69 12.83
C PRO A 235 -3.36 -0.07 14.20
N SER A 236 -3.38 -0.86 15.27
CA SER A 236 -3.67 -0.38 16.63
C SER A 236 -2.69 0.69 17.12
N ILE A 237 -1.40 0.55 16.78
CA ILE A 237 -0.31 1.45 17.21
C ILE A 237 -0.16 2.65 16.25
N ARG A 238 -0.66 2.53 15.01
CA ARG A 238 -0.63 3.61 14.01
C ARG A 238 -1.47 4.83 14.37
N LYS A 239 -2.32 4.77 15.40
CA LYS A 239 -3.00 5.96 15.92
C LYS A 239 -2.07 6.89 16.69
N VAL A 240 -0.99 6.34 17.23
CA VAL A 240 0.02 7.07 18.00
C VAL A 240 1.21 7.46 17.11
N LEU A 241 1.51 6.64 16.11
CA LEU A 241 2.52 6.94 15.09
C LEU A 241 1.88 7.75 13.96
N SER A 242 2.45 8.88 13.57
CA SER A 242 1.99 9.63 12.38
C SER A 242 2.38 8.90 11.09
N VAL A 243 1.64 7.84 10.75
CA VAL A 243 1.77 7.12 9.48
C VAL A 243 1.07 7.96 8.39
N PRO A 244 1.66 8.11 7.19
CA PRO A 244 1.04 8.86 6.11
C PRO A 244 -0.29 8.22 5.70
N THR A 245 -1.40 8.90 5.99
CA THR A 245 -2.73 8.52 5.51
C THR A 245 -3.05 9.28 4.23
N GLN A 246 -3.79 8.64 3.32
CA GLN A 246 -4.21 9.26 2.07
C GLN A 246 -5.57 9.95 2.24
N ASP A 247 -5.57 11.28 2.23
CA ASP A 247 -6.81 12.08 2.37
C ASP A 247 -7.56 12.29 1.05
N ARG A 248 -6.86 12.18 -0.09
CA ARG A 248 -7.43 12.38 -1.43
C ARG A 248 -7.52 11.05 -2.17
N VAL A 249 -8.72 10.48 -2.20
CA VAL A 249 -9.04 9.27 -2.96
C VAL A 249 -10.09 9.62 -4.02
N ASP A 250 -9.87 9.17 -5.25
CA ASP A 250 -10.81 9.31 -6.35
C ASP A 250 -11.87 8.20 -6.26
N PHE A 251 -13.14 8.56 -6.04
CA PHE A 251 -14.28 7.62 -5.96
C PHE A 251 -15.11 7.55 -7.25
N ARG A 252 -14.61 8.10 -8.36
CA ARG A 252 -15.35 8.07 -9.62
C ARG A 252 -15.59 6.65 -10.09
N ALA A 253 -16.79 6.40 -10.58
CA ALA A 253 -17.21 5.09 -11.02
C ALA A 253 -16.67 4.78 -12.42
N ALA A 254 -16.31 3.51 -12.66
CA ALA A 254 -16.04 3.00 -14.00
C ALA A 254 -17.33 2.49 -14.66
N CYS A 255 -17.55 2.84 -15.94
CA CYS A 255 -18.72 2.37 -16.68
C CYS A 255 -18.60 0.87 -17.01
N PHE A 256 -19.70 0.11 -16.96
CA PHE A 256 -19.70 -1.32 -17.29
C PHE A 256 -19.56 -1.59 -18.79
N CYS A 257 -19.85 -0.61 -19.66
CA CYS A 257 -19.70 -0.71 -21.11
C CYS A 257 -18.23 -0.77 -21.56
N HIS A 258 -17.47 0.27 -21.22
CA HIS A 258 -16.11 0.47 -21.72
C HIS A 258 -15.04 0.35 -20.62
N LYS A 259 -15.46 0.25 -19.35
CA LYS A 259 -14.59 0.23 -18.16
C LYS A 259 -13.77 1.51 -17.95
N ASN A 260 -14.17 2.60 -18.59
CA ASN A 260 -13.62 3.93 -18.40
C ASN A 260 -14.21 4.60 -17.16
N ILE A 261 -13.39 5.36 -16.45
CA ILE A 261 -13.80 6.24 -15.35
C ILE A 261 -14.68 7.36 -15.92
N ILE A 262 -15.84 7.58 -15.30
CA ILE A 262 -16.80 8.60 -15.73
C ILE A 262 -17.20 9.50 -14.56
N ASP A 263 -17.38 10.78 -14.83
CA ASP A 263 -17.91 11.73 -13.83
C ASP A 263 -19.44 11.65 -13.74
N ILE A 264 -20.12 11.35 -14.85
CA ILE A 264 -21.58 11.23 -14.92
C ILE A 264 -21.95 9.88 -15.52
N GLY A 265 -22.64 9.06 -14.74
CA GLY A 265 -23.11 7.74 -15.14
C GLY A 265 -24.62 7.57 -15.03
N PHE A 266 -25.17 6.69 -15.87
CA PHE A 266 -26.56 6.29 -15.87
C PHE A 266 -26.68 4.90 -15.25
N VAL A 267 -27.49 4.77 -14.20
CA VAL A 267 -27.60 3.53 -13.42
C VAL A 267 -28.82 2.73 -13.85
N CYS A 268 -28.67 1.42 -14.03
CA CYS A 268 -29.79 0.50 -14.22
C CYS A 268 -30.62 0.40 -12.93
N SER A 269 -31.93 0.63 -13.02
CA SER A 269 -32.85 0.52 -11.88
C SER A 269 -33.04 -0.91 -11.33
N VAL A 270 -32.55 -1.93 -12.04
CA VAL A 270 -32.72 -3.35 -11.66
C VAL A 270 -31.42 -3.93 -11.09
N CYS A 271 -30.32 -3.84 -11.85
CA CYS A 271 -29.04 -4.46 -11.47
C CYS A 271 -27.97 -3.48 -10.99
N LEU A 272 -28.28 -2.18 -10.88
CA LEU A 272 -27.37 -1.13 -10.45
C LEU A 272 -26.10 -0.97 -11.31
N SER A 273 -26.07 -1.57 -12.51
CA SER A 273 -24.97 -1.39 -13.45
C SER A 273 -24.90 0.07 -13.95
N ILE A 274 -23.67 0.58 -14.06
CA ILE A 274 -23.39 1.98 -14.41
C ILE A 274 -22.98 2.08 -15.88
N PHE A 275 -23.61 2.97 -16.64
CA PHE A 275 -23.37 3.19 -18.06
C PHE A 275 -22.89 4.61 -18.34
N CYS A 276 -22.01 4.78 -19.33
CA CYS A 276 -21.53 6.10 -19.76
C CYS A 276 -22.58 6.87 -20.59
N GLN A 277 -23.59 6.17 -21.12
CA GLN A 277 -24.67 6.77 -21.89
C GLN A 277 -25.99 6.02 -21.67
N PRO A 278 -27.15 6.67 -21.86
CA PRO A 278 -28.44 6.01 -21.79
C PRO A 278 -28.54 4.96 -22.90
N VAL A 279 -28.67 3.70 -22.52
CA VAL A 279 -28.88 2.57 -23.44
C VAL A 279 -30.32 2.08 -23.33
N PRO A 280 -30.97 1.63 -24.42
CA PRO A 280 -32.36 1.17 -24.40
C PRO A 280 -32.54 -0.20 -23.72
N VAL A 281 -31.48 -1.00 -23.67
CA VAL A 281 -31.46 -2.32 -23.04
C VAL A 281 -30.20 -2.42 -22.19
N CYS A 282 -30.35 -2.86 -20.94
CA CYS A 282 -29.23 -3.11 -20.06
C CYS A 282 -28.35 -4.25 -20.63
N SER A 283 -27.05 -4.03 -20.80
CA SER A 283 -26.13 -5.08 -21.26
C SER A 283 -25.95 -6.21 -20.25
N THR A 284 -26.06 -5.91 -18.95
CA THR A 284 -25.91 -6.88 -17.84
C THR A 284 -27.16 -7.74 -17.61
N CYS A 285 -28.31 -7.14 -17.23
CA CYS A 285 -29.52 -7.89 -16.87
C CYS A 285 -30.56 -8.00 -18.00
N ARG A 286 -30.28 -7.44 -19.19
CA ARG A 286 -31.17 -7.46 -20.37
C ARG A 286 -32.56 -6.81 -20.18
N THR A 287 -32.77 -6.07 -19.10
CA THR A 287 -33.99 -5.28 -18.90
C THR A 287 -34.12 -4.20 -19.97
N LYS A 288 -35.32 -4.06 -20.55
CA LYS A 288 -35.67 -3.01 -21.50
C LYS A 288 -36.16 -1.77 -20.75
N PHE A 289 -35.61 -0.61 -21.07
CA PHE A 289 -35.99 0.63 -20.42
C PHE A 289 -37.11 1.35 -21.20
N PRO A 290 -38.08 1.99 -20.51
CA PRO A 290 -39.11 2.79 -21.17
C PRO A 290 -38.51 3.93 -22.01
N ILE A 291 -38.96 4.06 -23.25
CA ILE A 291 -38.45 5.04 -24.23
C ILE A 291 -38.59 6.48 -23.71
N LYS A 292 -39.67 6.79 -22.99
CA LYS A 292 -39.89 8.12 -22.37
C LYS A 292 -38.79 8.49 -21.38
N THR A 293 -38.33 7.53 -20.57
CA THR A 293 -37.24 7.74 -19.61
C THR A 293 -35.92 7.95 -20.34
N LEU A 294 -35.66 7.19 -21.41
CA LEU A 294 -34.45 7.32 -22.21
C LEU A 294 -34.36 8.68 -22.92
N GLN A 295 -35.47 9.20 -23.44
CA GLN A 295 -35.53 10.53 -24.04
C GLN A 295 -35.21 11.63 -23.01
N ARG A 296 -35.79 11.53 -21.81
CA ARG A 296 -35.49 12.46 -20.71
C ARG A 296 -34.02 12.43 -20.30
N LEU A 297 -33.43 11.24 -20.19
CA LEU A 297 -32.02 11.07 -19.81
C LEU A 297 -31.04 11.54 -20.89
N ASN A 298 -31.42 11.42 -22.17
CA ASN A 298 -30.62 11.99 -23.26
C ASN A 298 -30.70 13.52 -23.30
N ALA A 299 -31.86 14.10 -22.97
CA ALA A 299 -32.02 15.55 -22.85
C ALA A 299 -31.26 16.14 -21.64
N SER A 300 -31.04 15.36 -20.59
CA SER A 300 -30.29 15.78 -19.39
C SER A 300 -28.77 15.59 -19.50
N LYS A 301 -28.24 15.19 -20.65
CA LYS A 301 -26.79 15.14 -20.85
C LYS A 301 -26.24 16.56 -20.82
N PRO A 302 -25.23 16.87 -19.99
CA PRO A 302 -24.53 18.13 -20.12
C PRO A 302 -23.87 18.17 -21.50
N LEU A 303 -24.08 19.27 -22.23
CA LEU A 303 -23.36 19.56 -23.45
C LEU A 303 -21.89 19.73 -23.07
N LEU A 304 -21.09 18.68 -23.26
CA LEU A 304 -19.63 18.83 -23.26
C LEU A 304 -19.31 19.89 -24.30
N SER A 305 -18.76 21.02 -23.86
CA SER A 305 -18.37 22.13 -24.72
C SER A 305 -17.37 21.60 -25.76
N GLN A 306 -17.86 21.39 -26.98
CA GLN A 306 -17.03 21.15 -28.13
C GLN A 306 -16.30 22.46 -28.43
N THR A 307 -15.08 22.61 -27.92
CA THR A 307 -14.13 23.59 -28.45
C THR A 307 -13.58 23.06 -29.78
N ASN A 308 -14.42 23.08 -30.81
CA ASN A 308 -13.96 22.99 -32.19
C ASN A 308 -13.37 24.36 -32.58
N GLY A 309 -12.07 24.51 -32.33
CA GLY A 309 -11.27 25.61 -32.85
C GLY A 309 -10.99 25.41 -34.34
N SER A 310 -11.89 25.92 -35.20
CA SER A 310 -11.57 26.23 -36.59
C SER A 310 -12.17 27.60 -36.96
N VAL A 311 -11.53 28.67 -36.48
CA VAL A 311 -11.71 30.00 -37.08
C VAL A 311 -10.35 30.59 -37.39
N GLN A 312 -10.01 30.48 -38.66
CA GLN A 312 -8.97 31.19 -39.36
C GLN A 312 -9.26 32.71 -39.26
N ARG A 313 -8.38 33.49 -38.62
CA ARG A 313 -8.32 34.95 -38.79
C ARG A 313 -6.88 35.41 -38.95
N THR A 314 -6.59 35.91 -40.14
CA THR A 314 -5.40 36.67 -40.53
C THR A 314 -5.54 38.15 -40.11
N PRO A 315 -4.45 38.95 -40.17
CA PRO A 315 -4.14 39.98 -39.16
C PRO A 315 -4.37 41.44 -39.60
N SER A 316 -4.57 42.35 -38.63
CA SER A 316 -4.24 43.80 -38.59
C SER A 316 -5.11 44.49 -37.51
N SER A 317 -4.59 45.01 -36.39
CA SER A 317 -3.80 46.23 -36.13
C SER A 317 -4.66 47.33 -35.46
N SER A 318 -4.57 47.47 -34.13
CA SER A 318 -4.55 48.76 -33.40
C SER A 318 -4.55 48.51 -31.87
N GLN A 319 -3.45 48.89 -31.23
CA GLN A 319 -3.23 49.08 -29.78
C GLN A 319 -3.96 50.35 -29.25
N PRO A 320 -3.86 50.73 -27.94
CA PRO A 320 -3.88 50.01 -26.65
C PRO A 320 -4.83 50.74 -25.62
N PRO A 321 -4.88 50.47 -24.29
CA PRO A 321 -3.82 50.85 -23.34
C PRO A 321 -3.52 49.84 -22.19
N THR A 322 -2.26 49.86 -21.76
CA THR A 322 -1.71 49.24 -20.54
C THR A 322 -2.06 50.06 -19.28
N PRO A 323 -2.29 49.46 -18.10
CA PRO A 323 -2.21 50.17 -16.84
C PRO A 323 -0.78 50.17 -16.30
N SER A 324 -0.33 51.38 -16.00
CA SER A 324 0.93 51.81 -15.39
C SER A 324 1.13 51.27 -13.98
N ARG A 325 2.34 50.78 -13.69
CA ARG A 325 2.89 50.60 -12.34
C ARG A 325 3.82 51.78 -12.02
N THR A 326 3.33 52.73 -11.24
CA THR A 326 4.12 53.84 -10.69
C THR A 326 4.99 53.34 -9.53
N GLY A 327 6.31 53.51 -9.63
CA GLY A 327 7.18 53.75 -8.47
C GLY A 327 6.89 55.15 -7.91
N SER A 328 7.43 55.65 -6.80
CA SER A 328 8.67 55.35 -6.06
C SER A 328 8.76 56.41 -4.96
N VAL A 329 9.29 56.10 -3.77
CA VAL A 329 10.13 57.06 -3.02
C VAL A 329 11.16 56.28 -2.21
N ALA A 330 12.44 56.44 -2.59
CA ALA A 330 13.60 56.27 -1.71
C ALA A 330 13.88 57.62 -1.02
N PRO A 331 14.73 57.65 0.02
CA PRO A 331 16.02 58.27 -0.25
C PRO A 331 17.21 57.51 0.36
N SER A 332 18.36 57.96 -0.13
CA SER A 332 19.66 57.34 -0.23
C SER A 332 20.60 57.54 0.96
N ALA A 333 21.42 56.49 1.18
CA ALA A 333 22.85 56.46 1.50
C ALA A 333 23.42 57.26 2.69
N SER A 334 23.99 56.51 3.66
CA SER A 334 25.29 56.85 4.25
C SER A 334 26.00 55.61 4.86
N THR A 335 27.29 55.58 4.63
CA THR A 335 28.37 54.63 4.91
C THR A 335 28.60 54.27 6.39
N ARG A 336 28.92 53.00 6.70
CA ARG A 336 30.12 52.50 7.45
C ARG A 336 29.88 51.23 8.30
N ASN A 337 30.84 50.31 8.14
CA ASN A 337 31.47 49.39 9.11
C ASN A 337 30.68 48.26 9.80
N GLY A 338 31.20 47.04 9.58
CA GLY A 338 31.75 46.18 10.64
C GLY A 338 30.78 45.60 11.67
N ASP A 339 30.46 44.31 11.55
CA ASP A 339 30.97 43.29 12.49
C ASP A 339 30.23 41.95 12.34
N THR A 340 31.06 40.92 12.34
CA THR A 340 30.82 39.51 12.64
C THR A 340 29.85 39.27 13.79
N THR A 341 28.93 38.30 13.66
CA THR A 341 28.84 37.16 14.61
C THR A 341 27.94 36.06 14.08
N SER A 342 28.54 34.88 13.96
CA SER A 342 27.94 33.55 13.88
C SER A 342 27.27 33.17 15.20
N TYR A 343 26.11 32.50 15.16
CA TYR A 343 25.64 31.68 16.28
C TYR A 343 25.35 30.25 15.82
N GLN A 344 26.07 29.35 16.48
CA GLN A 344 26.17 27.92 16.27
C GLN A 344 25.37 27.19 17.38
N LEU A 345 24.90 26.00 17.05
CA LEU A 345 24.17 25.03 17.89
C LEU A 345 24.91 24.67 19.20
N PRO A 346 24.22 24.27 20.29
CA PRO A 346 24.87 23.63 21.43
C PRO A 346 24.76 22.09 21.36
N HIS A 347 25.92 21.43 21.43
CA HIS A 347 26.08 20.03 21.80
C HIS A 347 26.60 19.93 23.25
N SER A 348 26.02 18.96 23.97
CA SER A 348 26.50 18.13 25.08
C SER A 348 27.86 18.43 25.75
N ALA A 349 27.87 18.40 27.09
CA ALA A 349 29.05 18.01 27.87
C ALA A 349 28.67 17.37 29.23
N SER A 350 29.43 16.34 29.57
CA SER A 350 29.34 15.44 30.72
C SER A 350 30.43 15.73 31.76
N ILE A 351 30.12 15.42 33.02
CA ILE A 351 31.00 14.91 34.11
C ILE A 351 32.12 15.83 34.65
N GLY A 352 32.08 16.07 35.96
CA GLY A 352 33.19 16.55 36.80
C GLY A 352 33.01 16.11 38.26
N GLN A 353 34.02 15.41 38.79
CA GLN A 353 34.15 14.87 40.15
C GLN A 353 34.61 15.93 41.18
N GLY A 354 34.40 15.61 42.47
CA GLY A 354 35.16 16.10 43.64
C GLY A 354 34.27 16.82 44.66
N GLY A 355 34.27 16.57 45.97
CA GLY A 355 35.01 15.69 46.86
C GLY A 355 34.67 16.06 48.32
N SER A 356 34.73 15.07 49.22
CA SER A 356 34.96 15.12 50.69
C SER A 356 34.09 16.00 51.62
N ASN A 357 33.35 15.34 52.53
CA ASN A 357 33.30 15.50 54.00
C ASN A 357 32.06 14.70 54.49
N GLY A 358 32.09 13.70 55.39
CA GLY A 358 32.90 13.53 56.58
C GLY A 358 32.04 13.85 57.82
N ALA A 359 31.17 12.94 58.28
CA ALA A 359 30.59 12.98 59.63
C ALA A 359 29.97 11.63 60.06
N ASN A 360 30.39 11.19 61.25
CA ASN A 360 30.00 10.01 62.02
C ASN A 360 28.52 9.95 62.42
N GLY A 361 27.99 8.74 62.65
CA GLY A 361 26.74 8.53 63.39
C GLY A 361 26.26 7.07 63.46
N THR A 362 26.86 6.29 64.36
CA THR A 362 26.47 4.93 64.76
C THR A 362 25.18 4.88 65.60
N ARG A 363 24.27 3.94 65.29
CA ARG A 363 23.35 3.20 66.21
C ARG A 363 22.60 2.12 65.41
N GLN A 364 22.88 0.82 65.57
CA GLN A 364 22.13 -0.14 66.44
C GLN A 364 20.64 0.21 66.55
N GLY A 365 19.66 -0.65 66.29
CA GLY A 365 19.57 -2.10 66.20
C GLY A 365 18.18 -2.49 66.76
N SER A 366 17.56 -3.51 66.17
CA SER A 366 16.46 -4.33 66.70
C SER A 366 15.08 -3.68 66.90
N GLY A 367 14.08 -4.30 66.27
CA GLY A 367 12.65 -4.06 66.40
C GLY A 367 11.92 -4.83 65.32
#